data_AF-A0A524JGS2-F1
#
_entry.id   AF-A0A524JGS2-F1
#
_cell.length_a   1.000
_cell.length_b   1.000
_cell.length_c   1.000
_cell.angle_alpha   90.00
_cell.angle_beta   90.00
_cell.angle_gamma   90.00
#
_symmetry.space_group_name_H-M   'P 1'
#
loop_
_entity.id
_entity.type
_entity.pdbx_description
1 polymer ?
#
loop_
_entity_poly.entity_id
_entity_poly.type
_entity_poly.pdbx_seq_one_letter_code
_entity_poly.pdbx_strand_id
1 'polypeptide(L)'
;MSTMDVTGNNVYEPLIPRSVEETGLSMGLLSDLALKVLYFESYMTGRDLALRMGLPFPNVVSVVLEFLRREKLCEVRSATGRGGFSESTYEYVLTSRGRDMSRDALERGQYIGTAPVPLAIYITAILAQSLKDVVVHQKELRKAVAHLVFNEATFEQIGPAINSGRSIFLFGGP
;
A
#
# COMPACT_ATOMS: atom_id res chain seq x y z
N MET A 1 -4.03 -0.30 18.96
CA MET A 1 -4.98 -1.14 19.71
C MET A 1 -5.33 -2.28 18.78
N SER A 2 -4.54 -3.37 18.83
CA SER A 2 -4.67 -4.51 17.91
C SER A 2 -6.04 -5.14 18.08
N THR A 3 -6.78 -5.29 16.99
CA THR A 3 -8.02 -6.06 16.95
C THR A 3 -7.67 -7.53 17.13
N MET A 4 -8.07 -8.12 18.24
CA MET A 4 -7.91 -9.55 18.49
C MET A 4 -8.90 -10.33 17.62
N ASP A 5 -8.39 -11.17 16.72
CA ASP A 5 -9.18 -12.18 16.03
C ASP A 5 -9.25 -13.47 16.87
N VAL A 6 -10.30 -14.26 16.66
CA VAL A 6 -10.80 -15.37 17.51
C VAL A 6 -9.81 -16.56 17.62
N THR A 7 -8.65 -16.51 16.96
CA THR A 7 -7.62 -17.55 16.96
C THR A 7 -6.31 -17.18 17.69
N GLY A 8 -6.24 -16.03 18.37
CA GLY A 8 -5.05 -15.64 19.16
C GLY A 8 -3.79 -15.37 18.34
N ASN A 9 -3.91 -15.30 17.00
CA ASN A 9 -2.81 -14.98 16.11
C ASN A 9 -2.72 -13.45 15.98
N ASN A 10 -1.61 -12.86 16.41
CA ASN A 10 -1.38 -11.42 16.30
C ASN A 10 -1.09 -11.07 14.83
N VAL A 11 -2.14 -10.89 14.03
CA VAL A 11 -2.01 -10.48 12.63
C VAL A 11 -1.40 -9.09 12.61
N TYR A 12 -0.18 -8.98 12.08
CA TYR A 12 0.47 -7.69 11.92
C TYR A 12 -0.36 -6.82 10.96
N GLU A 13 -0.75 -5.64 11.42
CA GLU A 13 -1.44 -4.62 10.65
C GLU A 13 -0.57 -3.35 10.59
N PRO A 14 -0.22 -2.85 9.39
CA PRO A 14 0.56 -1.63 9.28
C PRO A 14 -0.25 -0.43 9.76
N LEU A 15 0.38 0.44 10.56
CA LEU A 15 -0.27 1.65 11.06
C LEU A 15 -0.52 2.65 9.91
N ILE A 16 -1.67 3.31 9.97
CA ILE A 16 -2.00 4.40 9.06
C ILE A 16 -1.14 5.63 9.44
N PRO A 17 -0.33 6.17 8.50
CA PRO A 17 0.55 7.31 8.81
C PRO A 17 -0.27 8.57 9.08
N ARG A 18 0.15 9.35 10.09
CA ARG A 18 -0.55 10.55 10.56
C ARG A 18 0.13 11.86 10.15
N SER A 19 1.31 11.76 9.56
CA SER A 19 2.07 12.88 9.01
C SER A 19 2.91 12.42 7.82
N VAL A 20 3.47 13.38 7.08
CA VAL A 20 4.39 13.09 5.97
C VAL A 20 5.62 12.31 6.47
N GLU A 21 6.13 12.68 7.65
CA GLU A 21 7.31 12.04 8.25
C GLU A 21 7.05 10.56 8.58
N GLU A 22 5.85 10.24 9.09
CA GLU A 22 5.46 8.85 9.40
C GLU A 22 5.35 7.96 8.16
N THR A 23 5.17 8.53 6.96
CA THR A 23 5.24 7.74 5.71
C THR A 23 6.66 7.23 5.43
N GLY A 24 7.67 7.88 6.02
CA GLY A 24 9.08 7.64 5.71
C GLY A 24 9.50 8.08 4.30
N LEU A 25 8.66 8.85 3.61
CA LEU A 25 8.91 9.40 2.29
C LEU A 25 9.23 10.89 2.37
N SER A 26 10.05 11.38 1.44
CA SER A 26 10.35 12.81 1.36
C SER A 26 9.18 13.59 0.74
N MET A 27 9.04 14.85 1.14
CA MET A 27 8.07 15.77 0.52
C MET A 27 8.27 15.88 -1.00
N GLY A 28 9.52 15.83 -1.49
CA GLY A 28 9.82 15.85 -2.92
C GLY A 28 9.26 14.64 -3.66
N LEU A 29 9.41 13.42 -3.12
CA LEU A 29 8.87 12.21 -3.73
C LEU A 29 7.34 12.23 -3.76
N LEU A 30 6.71 12.66 -2.67
CA LEU A 30 5.25 12.79 -2.59
C LEU A 30 4.71 13.86 -3.54
N SER A 31 5.42 14.98 -3.66
CA SER A 31 5.08 16.07 -4.58
C SER A 31 5.20 15.62 -6.04
N ASP A 32 6.30 14.95 -6.40
CA ASP A 32 6.49 14.38 -7.74
C ASP A 32 5.39 13.35 -8.05
N LEU A 33 5.02 12.49 -7.09
CA LEU A 33 3.94 11.52 -7.26
C LEU A 33 2.59 12.22 -7.47
N ALA A 34 2.25 13.21 -6.65
CA ALA A 34 1.00 13.95 -6.74
C ALA A 34 0.89 14.73 -8.06
N LEU A 35 1.97 15.38 -8.50
CA LEU A 35 2.06 16.05 -9.79
C LEU A 35 1.80 15.08 -10.94
N LYS A 36 2.43 13.91 -10.91
CA LYS A 36 2.24 12.88 -11.93
C LYS A 36 0.82 12.34 -11.95
N VAL A 37 0.18 12.13 -10.80
CA VAL A 37 -1.23 11.71 -10.75
C VAL A 37 -2.13 12.80 -11.36
N LEU A 38 -1.93 14.05 -10.98
CA LEU A 38 -2.69 15.19 -11.51
C LEU A 38 -2.41 15.50 -12.98
N TYR A 39 -1.30 15.02 -13.55
CA TYR A 39 -0.96 15.30 -14.96
C TYR A 39 -1.86 14.56 -15.95
N PHE A 40 -2.26 13.32 -15.62
CA PHE A 40 -3.11 12.50 -16.48
C PHE A 40 -4.60 12.81 -16.33
N GLU A 41 -4.96 13.58 -15.31
CA GLU A 41 -6.33 13.94 -14.97
C GLU A 41 -6.52 15.44 -15.18
N SER A 42 -7.56 15.86 -15.90
CA SER A 42 -7.76 17.30 -16.17
C SER A 42 -7.96 18.12 -14.89
N TYR A 43 -8.55 17.50 -13.87
CA TYR A 43 -8.73 18.00 -12.52
C TYR A 43 -9.14 16.82 -11.63
N MET A 44 -8.85 16.88 -10.33
CA MET A 44 -9.14 15.78 -9.40
C MET A 44 -9.43 16.31 -8.00
N THR A 45 -10.34 15.68 -7.25
CA THR A 45 -10.57 16.08 -5.86
C THR A 45 -9.40 15.69 -4.97
N GLY A 46 -9.17 16.43 -3.87
CA GLY A 46 -8.13 16.07 -2.90
C GLY A 46 -8.30 14.65 -2.33
N ARG A 47 -9.55 14.22 -2.13
CA ARG A 47 -9.89 12.86 -1.68
C ARG A 47 -9.50 11.81 -2.71
N ASP A 48 -9.82 12.02 -3.98
CA ASP A 48 -9.50 11.07 -5.04
C ASP A 48 -7.99 10.97 -5.25
N LEU A 49 -7.27 12.09 -5.14
CA LEU A 49 -5.82 12.11 -5.15
C LEU A 49 -5.25 11.27 -3.99
N ALA A 50 -5.79 11.43 -2.79
CA ALA A 50 -5.37 10.66 -1.62
C ALA A 50 -5.60 9.16 -1.79
N LEU A 51 -6.76 8.77 -2.32
CA LEU A 51 -7.06 7.38 -2.67
C LEU A 51 -6.09 6.83 -3.72
N ARG A 52 -5.78 7.60 -4.75
CA ARG A 52 -4.85 7.18 -5.83
C ARG A 52 -3.42 7.01 -5.33
N MET A 53 -2.99 7.89 -4.42
CA MET A 53 -1.71 7.79 -3.72
C MET A 53 -1.72 6.71 -2.62
N GLY A 54 -2.88 6.18 -2.24
CA GLY A 54 -3.05 5.25 -1.11
C GLY A 54 -2.53 5.82 0.21
N LEU A 55 -2.69 7.14 0.40
CA LEU A 55 -2.28 7.85 1.61
C LEU A 55 -3.47 8.56 2.23
N PRO A 56 -3.49 8.78 3.56
CA PRO A 56 -4.53 9.56 4.20
C PRO A 56 -4.60 10.99 3.66
N PHE A 57 -5.81 11.49 3.45
CA PHE A 57 -5.98 12.90 3.13
C PHE A 57 -5.43 13.84 4.22
N PRO A 58 -5.88 13.73 5.49
CA PRO A 58 -5.46 14.67 6.53
C PRO A 58 -3.97 14.51 6.86
N ASN A 59 -3.29 15.64 7.04
CA ASN A 59 -1.89 15.76 7.49
C ASN A 59 -0.82 15.10 6.60
N VAL A 60 -1.20 14.44 5.51
CA VAL A 60 -0.28 13.86 4.52
C VAL A 60 -0.56 14.49 3.16
N VAL A 61 -1.62 14.08 2.48
CA VAL A 61 -1.93 14.57 1.12
C VAL A 61 -2.36 16.04 1.16
N SER A 62 -3.05 16.50 2.21
CA SER A 62 -3.38 17.91 2.40
C SER A 62 -2.12 18.79 2.49
N VAL A 63 -1.07 18.32 3.17
CA VAL A 63 0.21 19.04 3.31
C VAL A 63 0.97 19.06 1.98
N VAL A 64 0.94 17.95 1.23
CA VAL A 64 1.51 17.90 -0.13
C VAL A 64 0.79 18.89 -1.05
N LEU A 65 -0.54 18.91 -1.03
CA LEU A 65 -1.34 19.86 -1.82
C LEU A 65 -1.08 21.31 -1.41
N GLU A 66 -0.95 21.59 -0.12
CA GLU A 66 -0.56 22.91 0.37
C GLU A 66 0.80 23.35 -0.17
N PHE A 67 1.78 22.45 -0.12
CA PHE A 67 3.12 22.68 -0.70
C PHE A 67 3.04 22.98 -2.20
N LEU A 68 2.33 22.15 -2.97
CA LEU A 68 2.17 22.35 -4.42
C LEU A 68 1.48 23.68 -4.75
N ARG A 69 0.45 24.08 -3.99
CA ARG A 69 -0.19 25.40 -4.16
C ARG A 69 0.75 26.54 -3.84
N ARG A 70 1.50 26.45 -2.73
CA ARG A 70 2.46 27.49 -2.32
C ARG A 70 3.55 27.70 -3.39
N GLU A 71 4.00 26.61 -4.01
CA GLU A 71 4.95 26.62 -5.12
C GLU A 71 4.32 26.98 -6.48
N LYS A 72 3.01 27.28 -6.51
CA LYS A 72 2.24 27.61 -7.72
C LYS A 72 2.25 26.50 -8.78
N LEU A 73 2.26 25.25 -8.36
CA LEU A 73 2.25 24.07 -9.22
C LEU A 73 0.83 23.53 -9.44
N CYS A 74 -0.06 23.73 -8.48
CA CYS A 74 -1.49 23.48 -8.64
C CYS A 74 -2.31 24.63 -8.07
N GLU A 75 -3.58 24.66 -8.47
CA GLU A 75 -4.57 25.61 -7.98
C GLU A 75 -5.91 24.92 -7.76
N VAL A 76 -6.78 25.55 -6.97
CA VAL A 76 -8.13 25.06 -6.72
C VAL A 76 -9.04 25.59 -7.83
N ARG A 77 -9.55 24.69 -8.68
CA ARG A 77 -10.49 25.01 -9.75
C ARG A 77 -11.89 25.30 -9.21
N SER A 78 -12.33 24.48 -8.27
CA SER A 78 -13.66 24.55 -7.68
C SER A 78 -13.64 24.13 -6.22
N ALA A 79 -14.30 24.92 -5.38
CA ALA A 79 -14.55 24.62 -3.97
C ALA A 79 -15.98 24.08 -3.73
N THR A 80 -16.76 23.88 -4.79
CA THR A 80 -18.19 23.46 -4.75
C THR A 80 -18.38 22.00 -5.17
N GLY A 81 -17.52 21.10 -4.68
CA GLY A 81 -17.77 19.67 -4.78
C GLY A 81 -19.13 19.30 -4.17
N ARG A 82 -19.79 18.27 -4.72
CA ARG A 82 -21.06 17.72 -4.20
C ARG A 82 -20.85 17.14 -2.78
N GLY A 83 -20.81 17.97 -1.73
CA GLY A 83 -20.70 17.43 -0.35
C GLY A 83 -20.11 18.30 0.77
N GLY A 84 -19.81 19.59 0.57
CA GLY A 84 -19.51 20.52 1.69
C GLY A 84 -18.17 21.26 1.62
N PHE A 85 -17.88 22.10 2.62
CA PHE A 85 -16.74 23.03 2.69
C PHE A 85 -15.39 22.40 3.09
N SER A 86 -15.18 21.10 2.84
CA SER A 86 -13.93 20.42 3.23
C SER A 86 -12.89 20.51 2.11
N GLU A 87 -11.63 20.80 2.47
CA GLU A 87 -10.51 20.82 1.53
C GLU A 87 -10.35 19.50 0.75
N SER A 88 -10.75 18.37 1.34
CA SER A 88 -10.76 17.06 0.67
C SER A 88 -11.67 16.99 -0.57
N THR A 89 -12.64 17.89 -0.68
CA THR A 89 -13.60 17.93 -1.79
C THR A 89 -13.26 18.95 -2.87
N TYR A 90 -12.21 19.76 -2.65
CA TYR A 90 -11.77 20.75 -3.62
C TYR A 90 -11.18 20.06 -4.85
N GLU A 91 -11.52 20.57 -6.03
CA GLU A 91 -10.94 20.12 -7.29
C GLU A 91 -9.63 20.87 -7.56
N TYR A 92 -8.55 20.12 -7.68
CA TYR A 92 -7.21 20.63 -7.96
C TYR A 92 -6.88 20.43 -9.44
N VAL A 93 -6.24 21.44 -10.03
CA VAL A 93 -5.74 21.42 -11.41
C VAL A 93 -4.30 21.90 -11.45
N LEU A 94 -3.49 21.36 -12.36
CA LEU A 94 -2.13 21.81 -12.57
C LEU A 94 -2.07 23.16 -13.29
N THR A 95 -1.20 24.04 -12.79
CA THR A 95 -0.80 25.24 -13.52
C THR A 95 0.06 24.87 -14.74
N SER A 96 0.43 25.84 -15.57
CA SER A 96 1.42 25.60 -16.64
C SER A 96 2.75 25.10 -16.06
N ARG A 97 3.27 25.78 -15.04
CA ARG A 97 4.51 25.39 -14.33
C ARG A 97 4.39 23.98 -13.72
N GLY A 98 3.25 23.64 -13.12
CA GLY A 98 3.00 22.30 -12.59
C GLY A 98 3.02 21.23 -13.67
N ARG A 99 2.42 21.51 -14.84
CA ARG A 99 2.48 20.61 -16.00
C ARG A 99 3.89 20.42 -16.54
N ASP A 100 4.71 21.46 -16.55
CA ASP A 100 6.11 21.38 -16.99
C ASP A 100 6.91 20.51 -16.01
N MET A 101 6.83 20.79 -14.71
CA MET A 101 7.49 19.99 -13.66
C MET A 101 7.01 18.53 -13.63
N SER A 102 5.73 18.29 -13.95
CA SER A 102 5.20 16.93 -14.05
C SER A 102 5.85 16.16 -15.20
N ARG A 103 6.10 16.81 -16.35
CA ARG A 103 6.81 16.18 -17.47
C ARG A 103 8.25 15.85 -17.08
N ASP A 104 8.95 16.76 -16.43
CA ASP A 104 10.31 16.50 -15.93
C ASP A 104 10.33 15.34 -14.92
N ALA A 105 9.32 15.24 -14.04
CA ALA A 105 9.18 14.14 -13.09
C ALA A 105 8.89 12.79 -13.79
N LEU A 106 8.09 12.81 -14.86
CA LEU A 106 7.81 11.63 -15.69
C LEU A 106 9.06 11.16 -16.44
N GLU A 107 9.86 12.08 -16.97
CA GLU A 107 11.14 11.75 -17.62
C GLU A 107 12.10 11.03 -16.66
N ARG A 108 12.13 11.43 -15.38
CA ARG A 108 12.91 10.74 -14.34
C ARG A 108 12.30 9.39 -13.93
N GLY A 109 10.98 9.25 -14.00
CA GLY A 109 10.30 8.02 -13.60
C GLY A 109 8.80 8.00 -13.87
N GLN A 110 8.38 7.00 -14.66
CA GLN A 110 6.99 6.75 -15.08
C GLN A 110 6.12 6.07 -14.02
N TYR A 111 6.61 5.89 -12.79
CA TYR A 111 5.81 5.28 -11.72
C TYR A 111 4.70 6.23 -11.25
N ILE A 112 3.45 5.75 -11.38
CA ILE A 112 2.21 6.48 -11.02
C ILE A 112 1.25 5.48 -10.36
N GLY A 113 1.71 4.90 -9.25
CA GLY A 113 0.94 4.01 -8.40
C GLY A 113 0.69 4.60 -7.01
N THR A 114 0.29 3.74 -6.08
CA THR A 114 0.28 4.04 -4.65
C THR A 114 1.66 4.47 -4.17
N ALA A 115 1.73 5.34 -3.15
CA ALA A 115 2.99 5.77 -2.57
C ALA A 115 3.82 4.55 -2.16
N PRO A 116 5.11 4.48 -2.57
CA PRO A 116 5.95 3.35 -2.20
C PRO A 116 6.20 3.36 -0.70
N VAL A 117 6.50 2.22 -0.11
CA VAL A 117 6.88 2.13 1.32
C VAL A 117 8.40 1.95 1.41
N PRO A 118 9.09 2.63 2.34
CA PRO A 118 10.51 2.39 2.57
C PRO A 118 10.83 0.91 2.80
N LEU A 119 11.91 0.41 2.19
CA LEU A 119 12.26 -1.00 2.22
C LEU A 119 12.42 -1.55 3.64
N ALA A 120 12.99 -0.76 4.56
CA ALA A 120 13.14 -1.17 5.97
C ALA A 120 11.79 -1.40 6.67
N ILE A 121 10.79 -0.56 6.39
CA ILE A 121 9.43 -0.70 6.93
C ILE A 121 8.79 -1.96 6.34
N TYR A 122 8.92 -2.16 5.02
CA TYR A 122 8.43 -3.35 4.34
C TYR A 122 9.03 -4.65 4.91
N ILE A 123 10.36 -4.70 5.10
CA ILE A 123 11.05 -5.86 5.68
C ILE A 123 10.51 -6.15 7.08
N THR A 124 10.36 -5.11 7.91
CA THR A 124 9.82 -5.26 9.26
C THR A 124 8.40 -5.85 9.24
N ALA A 125 7.55 -5.38 8.33
CA ALA A 125 6.19 -5.89 8.15
C ALA A 125 6.17 -7.37 7.74
N ILE A 126 7.00 -7.76 6.77
CA ILE A 126 7.08 -9.15 6.30
C ILE A 126 7.62 -10.09 7.39
N LEU A 127 8.62 -9.65 8.15
CA LEU A 127 9.18 -10.45 9.24
C LEU A 127 8.16 -10.64 10.37
N ALA A 128 7.35 -9.61 10.68
CA ALA A 128 6.30 -9.69 11.68
C ALA A 128 5.13 -10.60 11.27
N GLN A 129 4.91 -10.82 9.97
CA GLN A 129 3.89 -11.73 9.42
C GLN A 129 4.39 -13.16 9.21
N SER A 130 5.66 -13.44 9.55
CA SER A 130 6.26 -14.74 9.27
C SER A 130 5.58 -15.85 10.09
N LEU A 131 5.18 -16.94 9.42
CA LEU A 131 4.55 -18.14 10.03
C LEU A 131 5.51 -18.98 10.88
N LYS A 132 6.63 -18.42 11.36
CA LYS A 132 7.69 -19.16 12.06
C LYS A 132 7.19 -19.89 13.30
N ASP A 133 6.13 -19.39 13.94
CA ASP A 133 5.59 -19.93 15.18
C ASP A 133 4.30 -20.74 14.98
N VAL A 134 3.89 -21.01 13.74
CA VAL A 134 2.69 -21.82 13.46
C VAL A 134 3.07 -23.31 13.47
N VAL A 135 2.73 -23.98 14.56
CA VAL A 135 2.84 -25.44 14.67
C VAL A 135 1.63 -26.10 14.00
N VAL A 136 1.86 -26.79 12.89
CA VAL A 136 0.82 -27.54 12.18
C VAL A 136 0.77 -28.97 12.70
N HIS A 137 -0.35 -29.33 13.33
CA HIS A 137 -0.61 -30.69 13.78
C HIS A 137 -1.07 -31.60 12.61
N GLN A 138 -0.67 -32.87 12.67
CA GLN A 138 -0.96 -33.87 11.63
C GLN A 138 -2.46 -34.01 11.30
N LYS A 139 -3.33 -33.88 12.31
CA LYS A 139 -4.80 -33.96 12.12
C LYS A 139 -5.35 -32.81 11.28
N GLU A 140 -4.87 -31.59 11.54
CA GLU A 140 -5.25 -30.40 10.77
C GLU A 140 -4.72 -30.49 9.34
N LEU A 141 -3.48 -30.96 9.18
CA LEU A 141 -2.89 -31.19 7.87
C LEU A 141 -3.70 -32.20 7.05
N ARG A 142 -4.06 -33.35 7.64
CA ARG A 142 -4.85 -34.40 6.97
C ARG A 142 -6.23 -33.90 6.55
N LYS A 143 -6.85 -33.02 7.35
CA LYS A 143 -8.12 -32.38 7.01
C LYS A 143 -7.96 -31.38 5.86
N ALA A 144 -6.91 -30.55 5.89
CA ALA A 144 -6.65 -29.54 4.88
C ALA A 144 -6.39 -30.14 3.49
N VAL A 145 -5.67 -31.27 3.44
CA VAL A 145 -5.34 -31.95 2.17
C VAL A 145 -6.27 -33.10 1.81
N ALA A 146 -7.40 -33.29 2.51
CA ALA A 146 -8.30 -34.43 2.31
C ALA A 146 -8.90 -34.51 0.89
N HIS A 147 -8.91 -33.40 0.16
CA HIS A 147 -9.37 -33.32 -1.23
C HIS A 147 -8.28 -33.70 -2.25
N LEU A 148 -7.05 -33.94 -1.79
CA LEU A 148 -5.91 -34.36 -2.61
C LEU A 148 -5.62 -35.84 -2.37
N VAL A 149 -5.31 -36.57 -3.44
CA VAL A 149 -4.96 -38.00 -3.35
C VAL A 149 -3.44 -38.12 -3.19
N PHE A 150 -3.00 -38.45 -1.98
CA PHE A 150 -1.59 -38.69 -1.67
C PHE A 150 -1.38 -40.13 -1.21
N ASN A 151 -0.22 -40.70 -1.53
CA ASN A 151 0.24 -41.91 -0.83
C ASN A 151 0.75 -41.53 0.58
N GLU A 152 0.75 -42.48 1.52
CA GLU A 152 1.08 -42.21 2.92
C GLU A 152 2.55 -41.73 3.07
N ALA A 153 3.47 -42.24 2.25
CA ALA A 153 4.88 -41.84 2.28
C ALA A 153 5.08 -40.36 1.89
N THR A 154 4.31 -39.86 0.91
CA THR A 154 4.30 -38.44 0.53
C THR A 154 3.67 -37.60 1.62
N PHE A 155 2.61 -38.09 2.28
CA PHE A 155 1.98 -37.38 3.40
C PHE A 155 2.93 -37.23 4.61
N GLU A 156 3.68 -38.27 4.94
CA GLU A 156 4.69 -38.23 6.03
C GLU A 156 5.83 -37.23 5.77
N GLN A 157 6.16 -36.98 4.49
CA GLN A 157 7.18 -35.97 4.12
C GLN A 157 6.64 -34.53 4.19
N ILE A 158 5.35 -34.33 3.93
CA ILE A 158 4.72 -33.00 3.92
C ILE A 158 4.68 -32.39 5.33
N GLY A 159 4.40 -33.20 6.36
CA GLY A 159 4.28 -32.72 7.74
C GLY A 159 5.52 -31.95 8.25
N PRO A 160 6.72 -32.56 8.25
CA PRO A 160 7.97 -31.89 8.62
C PRO A 160 8.30 -30.71 7.70
N ALA A 161 8.01 -30.83 6.40
CA ALA A 161 8.29 -29.78 5.43
C ALA A 161 7.44 -28.52 5.69
N ILE A 162 6.16 -28.66 6.06
CA ILE A 162 5.29 -27.53 6.40
C ILE A 162 5.75 -26.85 7.68
N ASN A 163 6.06 -27.63 8.72
CA ASN A 163 6.57 -27.09 10.00
C ASN A 163 7.97 -26.44 9.86
N SER A 164 8.69 -26.70 8.77
CA SER A 164 9.96 -26.01 8.49
C SER A 164 9.78 -24.54 8.06
N GLY A 165 8.54 -24.12 7.73
CA GLY A 165 8.23 -22.77 7.25
C GLY A 165 8.86 -22.42 5.90
N ARG A 166 9.36 -23.42 5.16
CA ARG A 166 9.98 -23.26 3.83
C ARG A 166 8.99 -23.55 2.71
N SER A 167 9.26 -23.00 1.54
CA SER A 167 8.51 -23.31 0.31
C SER A 167 8.61 -24.79 -0.03
N ILE A 168 7.49 -25.44 -0.33
CA ILE A 168 7.42 -26.84 -0.76
C ILE A 168 6.99 -26.88 -2.21
N PHE A 169 7.70 -27.65 -3.03
CA PHE A 169 7.33 -27.92 -4.42
C PHE A 169 7.01 -29.41 -4.55
N LEU A 170 5.75 -29.74 -4.84
CA LEU A 170 5.28 -31.11 -5.06
C LEU A 170 5.28 -31.41 -6.56
N PHE A 171 5.93 -32.49 -6.98
CA PHE A 171 5.97 -32.93 -8.37
C PHE A 171 5.87 -34.46 -8.45
N GLY A 172 5.22 -34.99 -9.48
CA GLY A 172 5.00 -36.43 -9.67
C GLY A 172 4.13 -36.72 -10.88
N GLY A 173 4.13 -37.98 -11.33
CA GLY A 173 3.20 -38.46 -12.35
C GLY A 173 1.76 -38.61 -11.82
N PRO A 174 0.75 -38.59 -12.69
CA PRO A 174 -0.66 -38.68 -12.31
C PRO A 174 -1.00 -39.96 -11.55
#